data_AF-A0A0L0UJJ0-F1
#
_entry.id   AF-A0A0L0UJJ0-F1
#
_cell.length_a   1.000
_cell.length_b   1.000
_cell.length_c   1.000
_cell.angle_alpha   90.00
_cell.angle_beta   90.00
_cell.angle_gamma   90.00
#
_symmetry.space_group_name_H-M   'P 1'
#
loop_
_entity.id
_entity.type
_entity.pdbx_description
1 polymer ?
#
loop_
_entity_poly.entity_id
_entity_poly.type
_entity_poly.pdbx_seq_one_letter_code
_entity_poly.pdbx_strand_id
1 'polypeptide(L)'
;CFKWIVSQTRSFSPVSKPYLYWHRTNFSTWKSQILTIFEILDIKDVFTKGEGELSKKTELLIRGMIMTKLDTKTISAVINYSNTDNVLKIWASIIHEFASTDEANKRRIWSELSHLPFNESDFPGFIIQVKALLEKMHEVGIVVDCNIVAFEI
;
A
#
# COMPACT_ATOMS: atom_id res chain seq x y z
N CYS A 1 -25.52 -36.40 39.90
CA CYS A 1 -25.77 -37.32 38.78
C CYS A 1 -24.87 -36.95 37.59
N PHE A 2 -24.00 -37.89 37.18
CA PHE A 2 -23.25 -38.03 35.90
C PHE A 2 -22.46 -36.83 35.33
N LYS A 3 -21.11 -36.73 35.44
CA LYS A 3 -19.99 -37.38 34.65
C LYS A 3 -20.07 -37.15 33.12
N TRP A 4 -19.18 -36.30 32.56
CA TRP A 4 -17.94 -36.60 31.78
C TRP A 4 -18.26 -37.06 30.32
N ILE A 5 -17.75 -36.49 29.21
CA ILE A 5 -16.40 -36.66 28.59
C ILE A 5 -16.16 -35.69 27.40
N VAL A 6 -15.03 -34.96 27.46
CA VAL A 6 -13.95 -34.69 26.46
C VAL A 6 -14.23 -34.56 24.94
N SER A 7 -13.88 -33.41 24.35
CA SER A 7 -12.72 -33.22 23.42
C SER A 7 -12.94 -32.18 22.31
N GLN A 8 -11.95 -31.29 22.20
CA GLN A 8 -11.51 -30.50 21.04
C GLN A 8 -12.51 -30.21 19.91
N THR A 9 -12.92 -28.94 19.79
CA THR A 9 -12.94 -28.26 18.49
C THR A 9 -12.46 -26.82 18.66
N ARG A 10 -11.27 -26.58 18.09
CA ARG A 10 -10.75 -25.33 17.53
C ARG A 10 -11.32 -24.02 18.11
N SER A 11 -10.42 -23.26 18.74
CA SER A 11 -10.45 -21.80 18.65
C SER A 11 -10.81 -21.42 17.20
N PHE A 12 -11.99 -20.85 17.01
CA PHE A 12 -12.32 -20.16 15.78
C PHE A 12 -11.34 -18.99 15.66
N SER A 13 -10.21 -19.23 14.99
CA SER A 13 -9.50 -18.17 14.29
C SER A 13 -10.54 -17.48 13.42
N PRO A 14 -10.70 -16.16 13.49
CA PRO A 14 -11.59 -15.47 12.59
C PRO A 14 -11.05 -15.71 11.19
N VAL A 15 -11.75 -16.60 10.47
CA VAL A 15 -11.63 -16.81 9.04
C VAL A 15 -11.43 -15.44 8.40
N SER A 16 -10.29 -15.30 7.76
CA SER A 16 -9.89 -14.17 6.94
C SER A 16 -11.10 -13.64 6.16
N LYS A 17 -11.64 -12.51 6.63
CA LYS A 17 -12.68 -11.79 5.89
C LYS A 17 -12.06 -11.36 4.55
N PRO A 18 -12.58 -11.80 3.40
CA PRO A 18 -12.00 -11.55 2.09
C PRO A 18 -12.39 -10.17 1.56
N TYR A 19 -12.37 -9.15 2.42
CA TYR A 19 -12.40 -7.78 1.95
C TYR A 19 -10.94 -7.40 1.68
N LEU A 20 -10.52 -7.63 0.44
CA LEU A 20 -9.41 -6.95 -0.26
C LEU A 20 -8.55 -6.10 0.66
N TYR A 21 -7.59 -6.73 1.35
CA TYR A 21 -6.47 -5.99 1.88
C TYR A 21 -5.72 -5.41 0.67
N TRP A 22 -5.72 -4.09 0.54
CA TRP A 22 -4.97 -3.37 -0.48
C TRP A 22 -3.47 -3.57 -0.22
N HIS A 23 -2.91 -4.63 -0.79
CA HIS A 23 -1.47 -4.78 -0.96
C HIS A 23 -0.98 -3.78 -2.02
N ARG A 24 0.27 -3.32 -1.95
CA ARG A 24 0.89 -2.38 -2.91
C ARG A 24 0.68 -2.79 -4.38
N THR A 25 0.70 -4.09 -4.64
CA THR A 25 0.42 -4.71 -5.95
C THR A 25 -1.00 -4.44 -6.46
N ASN A 26 -1.98 -4.30 -5.56
CA ASN A 26 -3.36 -3.99 -5.91
C ASN A 26 -3.48 -2.53 -6.39
N PHE A 27 -2.75 -1.58 -5.78
CA PHE A 27 -2.78 -0.18 -6.21
C PHE A 27 -2.23 0.03 -7.61
N SER A 28 -1.04 -0.53 -7.92
CA SER A 28 -0.47 -0.41 -9.27
C SER A 28 -1.41 -1.00 -10.32
N THR A 29 -1.99 -2.17 -10.03
CA THR A 29 -2.95 -2.83 -10.93
C THR A 29 -4.21 -2.00 -11.12
N TRP A 30 -4.80 -1.50 -10.04
CA TRP A 30 -5.98 -0.64 -10.09
C TRP A 30 -5.72 0.67 -10.81
N LYS A 31 -4.60 1.33 -10.53
CA LYS A 31 -4.17 2.56 -11.21
C LYS A 31 -4.08 2.34 -12.72
N SER A 32 -3.49 1.21 -13.13
CA SER A 32 -3.43 0.84 -14.56
C SER A 32 -4.83 0.68 -15.16
N GLN A 33 -5.74 -0.02 -14.47
CA GLN A 33 -7.12 -0.22 -14.95
C GLN A 33 -7.88 1.11 -15.10
N ILE A 34 -7.75 2.01 -14.13
CA ILE A 34 -8.38 3.34 -14.19
C ILE A 34 -7.79 4.18 -15.33
N LEU A 35 -6.47 4.15 -15.52
CA LEU A 35 -5.81 4.86 -16.62
C LEU A 35 -6.24 4.33 -17.99
N THR A 36 -6.41 3.01 -18.16
CA THR A 36 -6.98 2.44 -19.40
C THR A 36 -8.40 2.94 -19.65
N ILE A 37 -9.22 3.08 -18.61
CA ILE A 37 -10.57 3.63 -18.75
C ILE A 37 -10.53 5.11 -19.12
N PHE A 38 -9.57 5.87 -18.60
CA PHE A 38 -9.35 7.25 -19.01
C PHE A 38 -8.88 7.39 -20.45
N GLU A 39 -8.10 6.43 -20.97
CA GLU A 39 -7.73 6.36 -22.40
C GLU A 39 -8.95 6.10 -23.27
N ILE A 40 -9.80 5.13 -22.88
CA ILE A 40 -11.05 4.82 -23.61
C ILE A 40 -11.96 6.05 -23.69
N LEU A 41 -11.97 6.87 -22.65
CA LEU A 41 -12.78 8.07 -22.55
C LEU A 41 -12.10 9.33 -23.12
N ASP A 42 -10.88 9.21 -23.66
CA ASP A 42 -10.07 10.31 -24.20
C ASP A 42 -9.86 11.49 -23.23
N ILE A 43 -9.65 11.16 -21.95
CA ILE A 43 -9.49 12.12 -20.85
C ILE A 43 -8.21 11.89 -20.05
N LYS A 44 -7.40 10.90 -20.41
CA LYS A 44 -6.18 10.55 -19.68
C LYS A 44 -5.27 11.76 -19.48
N ASP A 45 -5.09 12.56 -20.52
CA ASP A 45 -4.20 13.73 -20.49
C ASP A 45 -4.68 14.82 -19.53
N VAL A 46 -5.99 14.90 -19.24
CA VAL A 46 -6.51 15.79 -18.19
C VAL A 46 -5.98 15.37 -16.82
N PHE A 47 -5.85 14.06 -16.56
CA PHE A 47 -5.42 13.52 -15.27
C PHE A 47 -3.90 13.36 -15.14
N THR A 48 -3.17 13.21 -16.25
CA THR A 48 -1.71 13.00 -16.24
C THR A 48 -0.91 14.24 -16.58
N LYS A 49 -1.43 15.12 -17.44
CA LYS A 49 -0.75 16.33 -17.92
C LYS A 49 -1.44 17.62 -17.50
N GLY A 50 -2.70 17.55 -17.08
CA GLY A 50 -3.52 18.73 -16.78
C GLY A 50 -3.99 19.45 -18.06
N GLU A 51 -4.01 18.75 -19.19
CA GLU A 51 -4.40 19.30 -20.48
C GLU A 51 -5.86 18.93 -20.79
N GLY A 52 -6.68 19.91 -21.15
CA GLY A 52 -8.09 19.72 -21.50
C GLY A 52 -9.07 19.99 -20.35
N GLU A 53 -10.34 19.74 -20.60
CA GLU A 53 -11.43 20.02 -19.65
C GLU A 53 -12.35 18.81 -19.49
N LEU A 54 -12.88 18.61 -18.28
CA LEU A 54 -13.89 17.60 -18.01
C LEU A 54 -15.28 18.21 -18.06
N SER A 55 -16.20 17.54 -18.77
CA SER A 55 -17.62 17.84 -18.61
C SER A 55 -18.05 17.50 -17.18
N LYS A 56 -19.00 18.27 -16.63
CA LYS A 56 -19.56 18.01 -15.29
C LYS A 56 -20.11 16.59 -15.13
N LYS A 57 -20.70 16.02 -16.19
CA LYS A 57 -21.20 14.64 -16.20
C LYS A 57 -20.05 13.63 -16.11
N THR A 58 -18.98 13.85 -16.87
CA THR A 58 -17.78 13.01 -16.87
C THR A 58 -17.09 13.04 -15.51
N GLU A 59 -16.94 14.23 -14.91
CA GLU A 59 -16.37 14.39 -13.58
C GLU A 59 -17.15 13.62 -12.50
N LEU A 60 -18.49 13.73 -12.49
CA LEU A 60 -19.34 12.99 -11.55
C LEU A 60 -19.22 11.47 -11.72
N LEU A 61 -19.17 11.00 -12.98
CA LEU A 61 -19.03 9.57 -13.29
C LEU A 61 -17.70 9.03 -12.77
N ILE A 62 -16.59 9.72 -13.02
CA ILE A 62 -15.25 9.30 -12.59
C ILE A 62 -15.14 9.35 -11.06
N ARG A 63 -15.67 10.41 -10.43
CA ARG A 63 -15.70 10.53 -8.97
C ARG A 63 -16.41 9.34 -8.33
N GLY A 64 -17.59 8.97 -8.83
CA GLY A 64 -18.32 7.79 -8.36
C GLY A 64 -17.52 6.50 -8.60
N MET A 65 -16.94 6.34 -9.79
CA MET A 65 -16.14 5.18 -10.13
C MET A 65 -14.94 4.99 -9.18
N ILE A 66 -14.17 6.05 -8.93
CA ILE A 66 -13.04 6.04 -8.01
C ILE A 66 -13.51 5.66 -6.61
N MET A 67 -14.56 6.31 -6.10
CA MET A 67 -15.07 6.05 -4.73
C MET A 67 -15.55 4.62 -4.53
N THR A 68 -16.18 3.98 -5.53
CA THR A 68 -16.66 2.59 -5.39
C THR A 68 -15.54 1.56 -5.24
N LYS A 69 -14.32 1.90 -5.67
CA LYS A 69 -13.18 0.99 -5.63
C LYS A 69 -12.29 1.21 -4.40
N LEU A 70 -12.29 2.40 -3.83
CA LEU A 70 -11.51 2.71 -2.64
C LEU A 70 -12.20 2.22 -1.37
N ASP A 71 -11.41 1.73 -0.42
CA ASP A 71 -11.92 1.42 0.91
C ASP A 71 -12.17 2.71 1.72
N THR A 72 -13.01 2.61 2.74
CA THR A 72 -13.44 3.76 3.54
C THR A 72 -12.30 4.46 4.27
N LYS A 73 -11.23 3.74 4.64
CA LYS A 73 -10.06 4.32 5.29
C LYS A 73 -9.29 5.18 4.29
N THR A 74 -9.04 4.67 3.09
CA THR A 74 -8.38 5.44 2.02
C THR A 74 -9.20 6.67 1.62
N ILE A 75 -10.52 6.52 1.45
CA ILE A 75 -11.42 7.65 1.15
C ILE A 75 -11.26 8.77 2.19
N SER A 76 -11.23 8.41 3.49
CA SER A 76 -11.12 9.39 4.57
C SER A 76 -9.75 10.08 4.63
N ALA A 77 -8.69 9.41 4.15
CA ALA A 77 -7.35 9.99 4.08
C ALA A 77 -7.18 10.95 2.90
N VAL A 78 -7.82 10.66 1.75
CA VAL A 78 -7.61 11.40 0.50
C VAL A 78 -8.67 12.47 0.24
N ILE A 79 -9.88 12.35 0.80
CA ILE A 79 -10.99 13.29 0.58
C ILE A 79 -11.18 14.18 1.81
N ASN A 80 -11.21 15.48 1.58
CA ASN A 80 -11.51 16.50 2.58
C ASN A 80 -12.50 17.54 2.00
N TYR A 81 -12.90 18.51 2.83
CA TYR A 81 -13.87 19.53 2.43
C TYR A 81 -13.42 20.39 1.23
N SER A 82 -12.10 20.50 0.98
CA SER A 82 -11.51 21.36 -0.05
C SER A 82 -11.35 20.70 -1.42
N ASN A 83 -11.37 19.36 -1.48
CA ASN A 83 -11.21 18.60 -2.72
C ASN A 83 -12.41 17.70 -3.05
N THR A 84 -13.41 17.60 -2.16
CA THR A 84 -14.52 16.64 -2.30
C THR A 84 -15.22 16.72 -3.65
N ASP A 85 -15.38 17.90 -4.24
CA ASP A 85 -16.09 18.08 -5.52
C ASP A 85 -15.18 18.24 -6.73
N ASN A 86 -13.87 18.03 -6.59
CA ASN A 86 -12.90 18.15 -7.68
C ASN A 86 -12.18 16.82 -7.89
N VAL A 87 -12.53 16.13 -8.99
CA VAL A 87 -12.01 14.78 -9.25
C VAL A 87 -10.50 14.76 -9.53
N LEU A 88 -9.95 15.84 -10.10
CA LEU A 88 -8.52 15.97 -10.36
C LEU A 88 -7.73 16.08 -9.05
N LYS A 89 -8.23 16.88 -8.10
CA LYS A 89 -7.64 16.98 -6.76
C LYS A 89 -7.75 15.67 -5.99
N ILE A 90 -8.87 14.95 -6.12
CA ILE A 90 -9.03 13.61 -5.51
C ILE A 90 -8.00 12.64 -6.10
N TRP A 91 -7.89 12.59 -7.43
CA TRP A 91 -6.91 11.75 -8.12
C TRP A 91 -5.48 12.05 -7.65
N ALA A 92 -5.08 13.33 -7.62
CA ALA A 92 -3.77 13.73 -7.13
C ALA A 92 -3.53 13.32 -5.67
N SER A 93 -4.54 13.48 -4.81
CA SER A 93 -4.47 13.10 -3.39
C SER A 93 -4.30 11.59 -3.22
N ILE A 94 -4.97 10.79 -4.06
CA ILE A 94 -4.80 9.33 -4.08
C ILE A 94 -3.37 8.97 -4.47
N ILE A 95 -2.87 9.50 -5.60
CA ILE A 95 -1.50 9.21 -6.03
C ILE A 95 -0.48 9.57 -4.93
N HIS A 96 -0.67 10.73 -4.29
CA HIS A 96 0.19 11.18 -3.20
C HIS A 96 0.13 10.27 -1.97
N GLU A 97 -1.06 9.87 -1.51
CA GLU A 97 -1.23 9.02 -0.34
C GLU A 97 -0.56 7.65 -0.52
N PHE A 98 -0.71 7.07 -1.72
CA PHE A 98 -0.06 5.81 -2.03
C PHE A 98 1.46 5.95 -2.14
N ALA A 99 1.97 7.01 -2.77
CA ALA A 99 3.42 7.28 -2.81
C ALA A 99 3.99 7.51 -1.40
N SER A 100 3.28 8.27 -0.55
CA SER A 100 3.66 8.53 0.84
C SER A 100 3.71 7.23 1.66
N THR A 101 2.68 6.38 1.53
CA THR A 101 2.62 5.08 2.21
C THR A 101 3.74 4.15 1.74
N ASP A 102 4.06 4.16 0.45
CA ASP A 102 5.15 3.40 -0.16
C ASP A 102 6.50 3.79 0.47
N GLU A 103 6.79 5.09 0.47
CA GLU A 103 8.03 5.68 0.98
C GLU A 103 8.14 5.62 2.51
N ALA A 104 7.03 5.77 3.24
CA ALA A 104 7.01 5.61 4.70
C ALA A 104 7.28 4.17 5.11
N ASN A 105 6.67 3.20 4.41
CA ASN A 105 6.93 1.77 4.64
C ASN A 105 8.39 1.41 4.33
N LYS A 106 8.94 1.93 3.22
CA LYS A 106 10.35 1.75 2.87
C LYS A 106 11.28 2.33 3.95
N ARG A 107 11.05 3.59 4.36
CA ARG A 107 11.83 4.25 5.43
C ARG A 107 11.77 3.49 6.75
N ARG A 108 10.60 2.98 7.13
CA ARG A 108 10.44 2.20 8.38
C ARG A 108 11.30 0.94 8.36
N ILE A 109 11.26 0.17 7.26
CA ILE A 109 12.03 -1.07 7.11
C ILE A 109 13.54 -0.76 7.07
N TRP A 110 13.95 0.29 6.36
CA TRP A 110 15.34 0.75 6.36
C TRP A 110 15.81 1.15 7.77
N SER A 111 14.97 1.86 8.51
CA SER A 111 15.26 2.24 9.89
C SER A 111 15.36 1.02 10.82
N GLU A 112 14.53 0.00 10.63
CA GLU A 112 14.56 -1.26 11.40
C GLU A 112 15.88 -2.01 11.17
N LEU A 113 16.39 -2.05 9.93
CA LEU A 113 17.70 -2.61 9.63
C LEU A 113 18.85 -1.77 10.19
N SER A 114 18.82 -0.46 9.98
CA SER A 114 19.93 0.45 10.35
C SER A 114 20.17 0.51 11.87
N HIS A 115 19.14 0.27 12.67
CA HIS A 115 19.20 0.28 14.13
C HIS A 115 19.16 -1.12 14.75
N LEU A 116 19.32 -2.18 13.95
CA LEU A 116 19.33 -3.54 14.45
C LEU A 116 20.54 -3.73 15.40
N PRO A 117 20.34 -4.02 16.70
CA PRO A 117 21.44 -4.15 17.63
C PRO A 117 22.26 -5.41 17.33
N PHE A 118 23.57 -5.25 17.20
CA PHE A 118 24.48 -6.38 17.14
C PHE A 118 24.57 -7.06 18.51
N ASN A 119 24.38 -8.38 18.53
CA ASN A 119 24.47 -9.19 19.74
C ASN A 119 25.50 -10.31 19.55
N GLU A 120 26.68 -10.14 20.15
CA GLU A 120 27.76 -11.14 20.11
C GLU A 120 27.38 -12.46 20.78
N SER A 121 26.46 -12.42 21.75
CA SER A 121 26.01 -13.62 22.47
C SER A 121 25.01 -14.45 21.66
N ASP A 122 24.42 -13.89 20.60
CA ASP A 122 23.45 -14.56 19.71
C ASP A 122 23.69 -14.19 18.24
N PHE A 123 24.88 -14.56 17.77
CA PHE A 123 25.25 -14.39 16.36
C PHE A 123 24.28 -15.07 15.38
N PRO A 124 23.80 -16.31 15.63
CA PRO A 124 22.81 -16.94 14.76
C PRO A 124 21.48 -16.18 14.71
N GLY A 125 20.98 -15.70 15.86
CA GLY A 125 19.76 -14.90 15.92
C GLY A 125 19.88 -13.55 15.23
N PHE A 126 21.05 -12.91 15.30
CA PHE A 126 21.34 -11.70 14.54
C PHE A 126 21.29 -11.96 13.02
N ILE A 127 21.94 -13.03 12.53
CA ILE A 127 21.89 -13.40 11.10
C ILE A 127 20.46 -13.65 10.62
N ILE A 128 19.64 -14.34 11.41
CA ILE A 128 18.23 -14.63 11.07
C ILE A 128 17.43 -13.32 10.94
N GLN A 129 17.62 -12.39 11.87
CA GLN A 129 16.95 -11.08 11.84
C GLN A 129 17.36 -10.25 10.62
N VAL A 130 18.66 -10.20 10.30
CA VAL A 130 19.15 -9.52 9.09
C VAL A 130 18.55 -10.14 7.83
N LYS A 131 18.53 -11.48 7.70
CA LYS A 131 17.93 -12.16 6.54
C LYS A 131 16.44 -11.84 6.41
N ALA A 132 15.68 -11.90 7.50
CA ALA A 132 14.27 -11.58 7.50
C ALA A 132 13.99 -10.10 7.12
N LEU A 133 14.87 -9.18 7.52
CA LEU A 133 14.78 -7.77 7.11
C LEU A 133 15.13 -7.57 5.64
N LEU A 134 16.15 -8.25 5.12
CA LEU A 134 16.51 -8.20 3.69
C LEU A 134 15.38 -8.75 2.81
N GLU A 135 14.72 -9.83 3.23
CA GLU A 135 13.52 -10.36 2.54
C GLU A 135 12.39 -9.32 2.51
N LYS A 136 12.08 -8.71 3.67
CA LYS A 136 11.08 -7.62 3.74
C LYS A 136 11.45 -6.42 2.87
N MET A 137 12.73 -6.06 2.79
CA MET A 137 13.22 -4.98 1.93
C MET A 137 12.98 -5.28 0.45
N HIS A 138 13.24 -6.52 0.03
CA HIS A 138 12.93 -6.98 -1.32
C HIS A 138 11.42 -6.91 -1.61
N GLU A 139 10.57 -7.35 -0.67
CA GLU A 139 9.10 -7.28 -0.82
C GLU A 139 8.58 -5.84 -1.01
N VAL A 140 9.19 -4.86 -0.35
CA VAL A 140 8.83 -3.43 -0.51
C VAL A 140 9.59 -2.71 -1.62
N GLY A 141 10.35 -3.44 -2.43
CA GLY A 141 11.10 -2.90 -3.57
C GLY A 141 12.27 -2.00 -3.18
N ILE A 142 12.84 -2.16 -1.98
CA ILE A 142 14.13 -1.56 -1.65
C ILE A 142 15.20 -2.43 -2.27
N VAL A 143 15.86 -1.91 -3.31
CA VAL A 143 17.04 -2.54 -3.90
C VAL A 143 18.25 -2.16 -3.05
N VAL A 144 18.81 -3.14 -2.35
CA VAL A 144 20.09 -2.99 -1.66
C VAL A 144 21.17 -3.41 -2.65
N ASP A 145 21.93 -2.46 -3.18
CA ASP A 145 23.06 -2.78 -4.04
C ASP A 145 24.05 -3.69 -3.29
N CYS A 146 24.47 -4.78 -3.93
CA CYS A 146 25.45 -5.73 -3.35
C CYS A 146 26.82 -5.08 -3.05
N ASN A 147 27.03 -3.83 -3.46
CA ASN A 147 28.27 -3.07 -3.29
C ASN A 147 28.27 -2.12 -2.06
N ILE A 148 27.33 -2.24 -1.11
CA ILE A 148 27.45 -1.58 0.22
C ILE A 148 28.48 -2.34 1.09
N VAL A 149 29.67 -2.56 0.53
CA VAL A 149 30.87 -2.92 1.26
C VAL A 149 31.98 -2.04 0.69
N ALA A 150 31.91 -0.75 0.98
CA ALA A 150 33.02 0.16 0.75
C ALA A 150 33.18 1.02 2.00
N PHE A 151 34.02 0.50 2.90
CA PHE A 151 34.87 1.17 3.88
C PHE A 151 34.43 2.51 4.47
N GLU A 152 34.38 2.57 5.79
CA GLU A 152 35.31 3.43 6.52
C GLU A 152 35.82 2.68 7.77
N ILE A 153 37.11 2.91 8.05
CA ILE A 153 38.03 2.15 8.91
C ILE A 153 37.88 2.59 10.37
#